data_AF-A0A1M7FN32-F1
#
_entry.id   AF-A0A1M7FN32-F1
#
_cell.length_a   1.000
_cell.length_b   1.000
_cell.length_c   1.000
_cell.angle_alpha   90.00
_cell.angle_beta   90.00
_cell.angle_gamma   90.00
#
_symmetry.space_group_name_H-M   'P 1'
#
loop_
_entity.id
_entity.type
_entity.pdbx_description
1 polymer ?
#
loop_
_entity_poly.entity_id
_entity_poly.type
_entity_poly.pdbx_seq_one_letter_code
_entity_poly.pdbx_strand_id
1 'polypeptide(L)'
;MSRHIRQAAAALALLAVAGCSGGSGGTPADSDGPSMLGVGGAVLRDTVSARKAPAAATAPDPQAMAAEALAANPGPLILVGLEDQGTTQVLAMVGENRGMRTYMTKTEQALILRGVMLTGTRGLGHDLSVAEADGAAALIAAGRSGEARRVMRYYSGDGLERPLEFACRVGPGPNAGVMVEDCAGHGISFQNSYLPAAGVSRQWIGPGLGYATIQVLRN
;
A
#
# COMPACT_ATOMS: atom_id res chain seq x y z
N MET A 1 41.45 0.49 -51.57
CA MET A 1 42.65 1.16 -51.03
C MET A 1 42.43 1.35 -49.53
N SER A 2 42.86 0.38 -48.70
CA SER A 2 44.12 0.40 -47.92
C SER A 2 44.18 1.51 -46.86
N ARG A 3 44.57 1.32 -45.60
CA ARG A 3 44.78 0.22 -44.64
C ARG A 3 45.48 0.92 -43.44
N HIS A 4 45.41 0.31 -42.26
CA HIS A 4 46.32 0.47 -41.09
C HIS A 4 45.96 1.51 -40.00
N ILE A 5 46.08 1.28 -38.68
CA ILE A 5 46.04 0.14 -37.71
C ILE A 5 46.52 0.71 -36.35
N ARG A 6 46.11 0.07 -35.22
CA ARG A 6 46.65 0.05 -33.81
C ARG A 6 45.91 0.94 -32.80
N GLN A 7 45.13 0.43 -31.81
CA GLN A 7 45.29 -0.59 -30.73
C GLN A 7 45.99 -0.12 -29.45
N ALA A 8 45.25 -0.18 -28.33
CA ALA A 8 45.65 -0.57 -26.95
C ALA A 8 44.34 -0.74 -26.12
N ALA A 9 43.83 -1.93 -25.74
CA ALA A 9 44.25 -2.93 -24.74
C ALA A 9 44.39 -2.33 -23.31
N ALA A 10 43.43 -2.46 -22.39
CA ALA A 10 42.97 -3.63 -21.58
C ALA A 10 43.80 -3.87 -20.30
N ALA A 11 43.15 -3.86 -19.13
CA ALA A 11 43.48 -4.73 -17.98
C ALA A 11 42.39 -4.66 -16.89
N LEU A 12 41.72 -5.80 -16.70
CA LEU A 12 40.83 -6.17 -15.60
C LEU A 12 41.67 -7.02 -14.63
N ALA A 13 41.63 -6.77 -13.32
CA ALA A 13 42.32 -7.61 -12.33
C ALA A 13 41.38 -7.97 -11.16
N LEU A 14 40.95 -9.23 -11.16
CA LEU A 14 40.37 -9.97 -10.04
C LEU A 14 41.51 -10.55 -9.20
N LEU A 15 41.40 -10.47 -7.87
CA LEU A 15 42.23 -11.25 -6.94
C LEU A 15 41.33 -11.91 -5.91
N ALA A 16 41.19 -13.24 -6.06
CA ALA A 16 40.73 -14.16 -5.05
C ALA A 16 41.94 -14.97 -4.57
N VAL A 17 42.09 -15.12 -3.26
CA VAL A 17 42.97 -16.14 -2.66
C VAL A 17 42.13 -16.96 -1.70
N ALA A 18 42.05 -18.26 -1.99
CA ALA A 18 41.52 -19.30 -1.15
C ALA A 18 42.62 -19.81 -0.19
N GLY A 19 42.23 -20.11 1.04
CA GLY A 19 43.00 -20.94 1.97
C GLY A 19 42.18 -22.17 2.36
N CYS A 20 42.65 -23.35 1.97
CA CYS A 20 42.12 -24.66 2.32
C CYS A 20 43.01 -25.33 3.38
N SER A 21 42.39 -26.06 4.30
CA SER A 21 42.85 -27.37 4.83
C SER A 21 41.68 -27.93 5.64
N GLY A 22 40.99 -29.03 5.30
CA GLY A 22 41.42 -30.36 4.87
C GLY A 22 41.00 -31.34 5.99
N GLY A 23 40.43 -32.52 5.81
CA GLY A 23 39.97 -33.29 4.65
C GLY A 23 39.12 -34.45 5.20
N SER A 24 38.25 -35.00 4.37
CA SER A 24 37.38 -36.15 4.67
C SER A 24 37.99 -37.45 4.13
N GLY A 25 38.04 -38.50 4.95
CA GLY A 25 38.44 -39.86 4.53
C GLY A 25 37.83 -40.90 5.49
N GLY A 26 37.21 -41.94 4.95
CA GLY A 26 36.28 -42.83 5.64
C GLY A 26 36.87 -43.98 6.46
N THR A 27 35.95 -44.68 7.13
CA THR A 27 36.08 -46.00 7.80
C THR A 27 36.41 -47.12 6.79
N PRO A 28 37.23 -48.13 7.16
CA PRO A 28 36.78 -49.22 8.04
C PRO A 28 37.78 -49.66 9.13
N ALA A 29 37.30 -50.57 9.96
CA ALA A 29 37.88 -51.19 11.15
C ALA A 29 39.27 -51.81 10.97
N ASP A 30 40.11 -51.75 12.02
CA ASP A 30 40.44 -52.92 12.85
C ASP A 30 41.38 -52.58 14.03
N SER A 31 41.06 -53.21 15.17
CA SER A 31 41.90 -53.65 16.31
C SER A 31 42.81 -52.69 17.10
N ASP A 32 42.49 -52.66 18.41
CA ASP A 32 43.39 -52.77 19.56
C ASP A 32 44.29 -51.60 20.01
N GLY A 33 43.94 -51.02 21.17
CA GLY A 33 44.92 -50.55 22.16
C GLY A 33 44.53 -49.26 22.91
N PRO A 34 44.78 -49.14 24.23
CA PRO A 34 43.81 -48.51 25.12
C PRO A 34 44.28 -47.19 25.77
N SER A 35 43.31 -46.44 26.30
CA SER A 35 43.41 -45.73 27.60
C SER A 35 44.30 -44.46 27.63
N MET A 36 44.06 -43.40 28.41
CA MET A 36 43.22 -43.14 29.58
C MET A 36 42.88 -41.63 29.66
N LEU A 37 41.94 -41.31 30.56
CA LEU A 37 41.68 -40.00 31.19
C LEU A 37 40.79 -39.07 30.33
N GLY A 38 39.52 -38.82 30.65
CA GLY A 38 38.83 -38.92 31.93
C GLY A 38 38.28 -37.55 32.32
N VAL A 39 37.09 -37.21 31.83
CA VAL A 39 36.13 -36.35 32.55
C VAL A 39 34.75 -36.86 32.19
N GLY A 40 34.13 -37.54 33.16
CA GLY A 40 32.73 -37.95 33.10
C GLY A 40 31.80 -36.80 33.45
N GLY A 41 30.51 -37.01 33.20
CA GLY A 41 29.44 -36.18 33.78
C GLY A 41 28.40 -35.76 32.75
N ALA A 42 27.31 -36.52 32.70
CA ALA A 42 26.17 -36.30 31.83
C ALA A 42 25.52 -34.92 32.00
N VAL A 43 25.26 -34.24 30.88
CA VAL A 43 24.08 -33.36 30.72
C VAL A 43 23.53 -33.55 29.30
N LEU A 44 22.78 -34.63 29.10
CA LEU A 44 21.74 -34.66 28.07
C LEU A 44 20.59 -33.80 28.57
N ARG A 45 20.43 -32.58 28.03
CA ARG A 45 19.14 -31.86 28.00
C ARG A 45 19.25 -30.55 27.20
N ASP A 46 18.41 -30.49 26.17
CA ASP A 46 17.80 -29.32 25.56
C ASP A 46 18.64 -28.05 25.36
N THR A 47 18.94 -27.74 24.11
CA THR A 47 18.74 -26.39 23.55
C THR A 47 18.85 -26.40 22.02
N VAL A 48 18.00 -27.18 21.33
CA VAL A 48 17.59 -26.80 19.96
C VAL A 48 16.42 -25.83 20.09
N SER A 49 16.68 -24.66 20.66
CA SER A 49 15.80 -23.49 20.48
C SER A 49 16.16 -22.85 19.14
N ALA A 50 15.76 -23.52 18.07
CA ALA A 50 15.54 -22.85 16.80
C ALA A 50 14.49 -21.77 17.07
N ARG A 51 14.93 -20.52 17.17
CA ARG A 51 14.06 -19.34 17.25
C ARG A 51 13.17 -19.37 16.02
N LYS A 52 11.97 -19.94 16.17
CA LYS A 52 10.89 -19.85 15.19
C LYS A 52 10.59 -18.36 15.10
N ALA A 53 11.05 -17.73 14.01
CA ALA A 53 10.63 -16.39 13.68
C ALA A 53 9.09 -16.36 13.77
N PRO A 54 8.48 -15.40 14.49
CA PRO A 54 7.04 -15.30 14.50
C PRO A 54 6.59 -15.20 13.04
N ALA A 55 5.73 -16.14 12.63
CA ALA A 55 5.12 -16.09 11.32
C ALA A 55 4.50 -14.69 11.19
N ALA A 56 4.85 -13.98 10.11
CA ALA A 56 4.25 -12.70 9.81
C ALA A 56 2.73 -12.89 9.88
N ALA A 57 2.06 -12.18 10.79
CA ALA A 57 0.63 -12.23 10.91
C ALA A 57 0.05 -11.89 9.54
N THR A 58 -0.68 -12.82 8.94
CA THR A 58 -1.34 -12.59 7.67
C THR A 58 -2.30 -11.43 7.86
N ALA A 59 -2.21 -10.40 7.00
CA ALA A 59 -3.14 -9.29 7.03
C ALA A 59 -4.58 -9.84 6.98
N PRO A 60 -5.53 -9.31 7.78
CA PRO A 60 -6.89 -9.81 7.79
C PRO A 60 -7.53 -9.74 6.40
N ASP A 61 -8.30 -10.78 6.05
CA ASP A 61 -9.04 -10.85 4.78
C ASP A 61 -10.09 -9.72 4.71
N PRO A 62 -10.04 -8.80 3.73
CA PRO A 62 -10.98 -7.67 3.63
C PRO A 62 -12.46 -8.09 3.62
N GLN A 63 -12.77 -9.24 3.02
CA GLN A 63 -14.12 -9.78 2.96
C GLN A 63 -14.60 -10.23 4.35
N ALA A 64 -13.75 -10.92 5.11
CA ALA A 64 -14.04 -11.28 6.49
C ALA A 64 -14.22 -10.05 7.37
N MET A 65 -13.36 -9.02 7.23
CA MET A 65 -13.49 -7.75 7.95
C MET A 65 -14.83 -7.06 7.68
N ALA A 66 -15.24 -7.00 6.40
CA ALA A 66 -16.51 -6.42 6.00
C ALA A 66 -17.70 -7.20 6.59
N ALA A 67 -17.66 -8.53 6.55
CA ALA A 67 -18.71 -9.38 7.09
C ALA A 67 -18.86 -9.21 8.62
N GLU A 68 -17.75 -9.20 9.36
CA GLU A 68 -17.74 -8.98 10.80
C GLU A 68 -18.33 -7.60 11.15
N ALA A 69 -17.88 -6.55 10.47
CA ALA A 69 -18.36 -5.20 10.73
C ALA A 69 -19.85 -5.03 10.40
N LEU A 70 -20.34 -5.64 9.32
CA LEU A 70 -21.75 -5.62 8.93
C LEU A 70 -22.66 -6.33 9.94
N ALA A 71 -22.13 -7.34 10.66
CA ALA A 71 -22.83 -8.02 11.73
C ALA A 71 -22.80 -7.22 13.05
N ALA A 72 -21.69 -6.54 13.33
CA ALA A 72 -21.50 -5.79 14.57
C ALA A 72 -22.13 -4.38 14.57
N ASN A 73 -22.33 -3.77 13.40
CA ASN A 73 -22.84 -2.41 13.27
C ASN A 73 -24.05 -2.35 12.32
N PRO A 74 -25.23 -1.87 12.78
CA PRO A 74 -26.41 -1.72 11.92
C PRO A 74 -26.31 -0.51 10.97
N GLY A 75 -25.50 0.50 11.29
CA GLY A 75 -25.41 1.76 10.54
C GLY A 75 -24.54 1.72 9.28
N PRO A 76 -24.32 2.88 8.63
CA PRO A 76 -23.54 2.97 7.41
C PRO A 76 -22.05 2.67 7.64
N LEU A 77 -21.49 1.88 6.74
CA LEU A 77 -20.12 1.38 6.80
C LEU A 77 -19.44 1.48 5.44
N ILE A 78 -18.15 1.80 5.46
CA ILE A 78 -17.27 1.70 4.30
C ILE A 78 -16.04 0.84 4.63
N LEU A 79 -15.56 0.09 3.64
CA LEU A 79 -14.26 -0.56 3.68
C LEU A 79 -13.26 0.33 2.93
N VAL A 80 -12.12 0.60 3.55
CA VAL A 80 -11.10 1.50 3.02
C VAL A 80 -9.75 0.80 3.02
N GLY A 81 -9.10 0.75 1.86
CA GLY A 81 -7.70 0.35 1.73
C GLY A 81 -6.81 1.56 1.46
N LEU A 82 -5.79 1.78 2.28
CA LEU A 82 -4.77 2.82 2.10
C LEU A 82 -3.53 2.16 1.51
N GLU A 83 -3.34 2.33 0.20
CA GLU A 83 -2.42 1.50 -0.60
C GLU A 83 -0.96 1.66 -0.17
N ASP A 84 -0.50 2.90 -0.01
CA ASP A 84 0.89 3.19 0.38
C ASP A 84 1.21 2.72 1.80
N GLN A 85 0.19 2.61 2.66
CA GLN A 85 0.33 2.08 4.02
C GLN A 85 0.15 0.55 4.07
N GLY A 86 -0.33 -0.09 3.00
CA GLY A 86 -0.65 -1.51 2.98
C GLY A 86 -1.71 -1.92 4.01
N THR A 87 -2.62 -1.00 4.38
CA THR A 87 -3.64 -1.24 5.42
C THR A 87 -5.04 -1.24 4.83
N THR A 88 -5.90 -2.06 5.43
CA THR A 88 -7.33 -2.11 5.14
C THR A 88 -8.10 -1.98 6.44
N GLN A 89 -9.17 -1.19 6.44
CA GLN A 89 -9.95 -0.89 7.63
C GLN A 89 -11.41 -0.62 7.30
N VAL A 90 -12.30 -0.94 8.25
CA VAL A 90 -13.71 -0.57 8.17
C VAL A 90 -13.94 0.71 8.96
N LEU A 91 -14.60 1.69 8.35
CA LEU A 91 -14.98 2.93 8.98
C LEU A 91 -16.50 2.99 9.11
N ALA A 92 -16.98 3.49 10.25
CA ALA A 92 -18.39 3.72 10.51
C ALA A 92 -18.73 5.19 10.35
N MET A 93 -19.94 5.51 9.86
CA MET A 93 -20.37 6.90 9.77
C MET A 93 -20.57 7.50 11.16
N VAL A 94 -19.98 8.66 11.39
CA VAL A 94 -20.08 9.41 12.66
C VAL A 94 -20.83 10.73 12.52
N GLY A 95 -21.11 11.17 11.29
CA GLY A 95 -21.92 12.34 11.04
C GLY A 95 -22.19 12.56 9.56
N GLU A 96 -23.24 13.32 9.27
CA GLU A 96 -23.58 13.79 7.93
C GLU A 96 -23.96 15.27 7.97
N ASN A 97 -23.49 16.05 7.00
CA ASN A 97 -23.89 17.45 6.81
C ASN A 97 -24.01 17.78 5.32
N ARG A 98 -25.22 18.13 4.85
CA ARG A 98 -25.49 18.51 3.46
C ARG A 98 -24.95 17.50 2.42
N GLY A 99 -25.12 16.20 2.70
CA GLY A 99 -24.63 15.11 1.85
C GLY A 99 -23.14 14.79 1.97
N MET A 100 -22.41 15.47 2.86
CA MET A 100 -21.04 15.10 3.26
C MET A 100 -21.14 14.12 4.41
N ARG A 101 -20.71 12.88 4.21
CA ARG A 101 -20.69 11.83 5.23
C ARG A 101 -19.27 11.67 5.76
N THR A 102 -19.10 11.79 7.06
CA THR A 102 -17.83 11.52 7.74
C THR A 102 -17.85 10.11 8.28
N TYR A 103 -16.93 9.30 7.81
CA TYR A 103 -16.68 7.95 8.29
C TYR A 103 -15.38 7.94 9.08
N MET A 104 -15.35 7.22 10.20
CA MET A 104 -14.21 7.23 11.11
C MET A 104 -13.96 5.86 11.73
N THR A 105 -12.69 5.56 12.00
CA THR A 105 -12.30 4.40 12.82
C THR A 105 -12.34 4.72 14.31
N LYS A 106 -12.13 3.71 15.16
CA LYS A 106 -11.97 3.90 16.61
C LYS A 106 -10.71 4.69 16.99
N THR A 107 -9.71 4.74 16.10
CA THR A 107 -8.46 5.49 16.27
C THR A 107 -8.51 6.87 15.61
N GLU A 108 -9.72 7.38 15.34
CA GLU A 108 -9.97 8.73 14.83
C GLU A 108 -9.35 9.02 13.46
N GLN A 109 -9.10 7.98 12.67
CA GLN A 109 -8.79 8.13 11.24
C GLN A 109 -10.10 8.24 10.47
N ALA A 110 -10.26 9.34 9.73
CA ALA A 110 -11.53 9.68 9.08
C ALA A 110 -11.38 9.98 7.59
N LEU A 111 -12.39 9.59 6.84
CA LEU A 111 -12.62 9.98 5.45
C LEU A 111 -13.96 10.73 5.36
N ILE A 112 -14.00 11.77 4.55
CA ILE A 112 -15.20 12.55 4.28
C ILE A 112 -15.57 12.35 2.82
N LEU A 113 -16.80 11.88 2.57
CA LEU A 113 -17.31 11.54 1.25
C LEU A 113 -18.57 12.33 0.91
N ARG A 114 -18.74 12.68 -0.37
CA ARG A 114 -20.01 13.09 -0.97
C ARG A 114 -20.36 12.09 -2.07
N GLY A 115 -21.28 11.17 -1.79
CA GLY A 115 -21.48 9.99 -2.63
C GLY A 115 -20.20 9.14 -2.66
N VAL A 116 -19.69 8.84 -3.85
CA VAL A 116 -18.41 8.12 -4.04
C VAL A 116 -17.19 9.05 -4.11
N MET A 117 -17.37 10.36 -4.09
CA MET A 117 -16.27 11.32 -4.20
C MET A 117 -15.67 11.60 -2.82
N LEU A 118 -14.36 11.40 -2.67
CA LEU A 118 -13.64 11.76 -1.45
C LEU A 118 -13.33 13.25 -1.46
N THR A 119 -13.71 13.91 -0.37
CA THR A 119 -13.60 15.36 -0.21
C THR A 119 -12.61 15.77 0.89
N GLY A 120 -12.15 14.84 1.74
CA GLY A 120 -11.14 15.13 2.75
C GLY A 120 -10.79 13.92 3.62
N THR A 121 -9.68 14.03 4.35
CA THR A 121 -9.22 13.04 5.33
C THR A 121 -8.86 13.70 6.66
N ARG A 122 -8.79 12.91 7.73
CA ARG A 122 -8.30 13.36 9.04
C ARG A 122 -7.63 12.22 9.79
N GLY A 123 -6.56 12.51 10.54
CA GLY A 123 -5.88 11.55 11.38
C GLY A 123 -4.92 10.62 10.62
N LEU A 124 -4.63 10.90 9.35
CA LEU A 124 -3.69 10.11 8.52
C LEU A 124 -2.29 10.74 8.43
N GLY A 125 -2.09 11.94 8.99
CA GLY A 125 -0.79 12.62 9.08
C GLY A 125 -0.46 13.52 7.89
N HIS A 126 -0.78 13.10 6.66
CA HIS A 126 -0.67 13.92 5.44
C HIS A 126 -2.06 14.28 4.91
N ASP A 127 -2.91 14.76 5.82
CA ASP A 127 -4.34 14.87 5.57
C ASP A 127 -4.68 15.85 4.44
N LEU A 128 -5.59 15.39 3.58
CA LEU A 128 -6.26 16.19 2.59
C LEU A 128 -7.34 17.01 3.29
N SER A 129 -7.13 18.32 3.42
CA SER A 129 -8.10 19.21 4.07
C SER A 129 -9.40 19.26 3.28
N VAL A 130 -9.27 19.53 1.97
CA VAL A 130 -10.41 19.63 1.05
C VAL A 130 -9.99 19.13 -0.34
N ALA A 131 -10.84 18.33 -0.97
CA ALA A 131 -10.85 18.13 -2.42
C ALA A 131 -12.15 18.69 -3.03
N GLU A 132 -11.98 19.72 -3.85
CA GLU A 132 -13.03 20.33 -4.66
C GLU A 132 -13.00 19.64 -6.03
N ALA A 133 -14.03 18.83 -6.31
CA ALA A 133 -14.09 18.00 -7.52
C ALA A 133 -15.51 17.95 -8.11
N ASP A 134 -16.34 18.96 -7.86
CA ASP A 134 -17.78 18.95 -8.21
C ASP A 134 -18.03 18.71 -9.71
N GLY A 135 -17.18 19.29 -10.57
CA GLY A 135 -17.26 19.08 -12.02
C GLY A 135 -17.03 17.63 -12.42
N ALA A 136 -15.98 17.01 -11.88
CA ALA A 136 -15.70 15.59 -12.14
C ALA A 136 -16.78 14.70 -11.52
N ALA A 137 -17.22 14.99 -10.29
CA ALA A 137 -18.29 14.26 -9.61
C ALA A 137 -19.60 14.27 -10.43
N ALA A 138 -19.97 15.41 -11.02
CA ALA A 138 -21.15 15.52 -11.86
C ALA A 138 -21.03 14.68 -13.15
N LEU A 139 -19.86 14.70 -13.81
CA LEU A 139 -19.59 13.88 -15.01
C LEU A 139 -19.63 12.39 -14.68
N ILE A 140 -18.97 11.97 -13.59
CA ILE A 140 -18.93 10.59 -13.11
C ILE A 140 -20.34 10.09 -12.77
N ALA A 141 -21.12 10.87 -12.01
CA ALA A 141 -22.48 10.50 -11.63
C ALA A 141 -23.42 10.38 -12.84
N ALA A 142 -23.21 11.23 -13.87
CA ALA A 142 -23.98 11.19 -15.11
C ALA A 142 -23.49 10.15 -16.13
N GLY A 143 -22.35 9.48 -15.88
CA GLY A 143 -21.72 8.57 -16.85
C GLY A 143 -21.28 9.29 -18.14
N ARG A 144 -20.88 10.56 -18.04
CA ARG A 144 -20.53 11.41 -19.19
C ARG A 144 -19.03 11.70 -19.23
N SER A 145 -18.47 11.72 -20.44
CA SER A 145 -17.12 12.22 -20.65
C SER A 145 -17.08 13.75 -20.65
N GLY A 146 -15.95 14.32 -20.25
CA GLY A 146 -15.73 15.76 -20.30
C GLY A 146 -14.47 16.19 -19.56
N GLU A 147 -14.18 17.49 -19.62
CA GLU A 147 -13.11 18.11 -18.86
C GLU A 147 -13.64 18.63 -17.52
N ALA A 148 -12.81 18.57 -16.49
CA ALA A 148 -13.07 19.03 -15.15
C ALA A 148 -11.79 19.61 -14.53
N ARG A 149 -11.98 20.31 -13.41
CA ARG A 149 -10.88 20.79 -12.57
C ARG A 149 -11.02 20.14 -11.20
N ARG A 150 -9.88 19.75 -10.61
CA ARG A 150 -9.79 19.27 -9.24
C ARG A 150 -8.84 20.16 -8.45
N VAL A 151 -9.28 20.65 -7.29
CA VAL A 151 -8.44 21.41 -6.36
C VAL A 151 -8.29 20.59 -5.09
N MET A 152 -7.06 20.31 -4.70
CA MET A 152 -6.75 19.56 -3.48
C MET A 152 -5.95 20.43 -2.53
N ARG A 153 -6.44 20.65 -1.32
CA ARG A 153 -5.84 21.57 -0.34
C ARG A 153 -5.20 20.79 0.79
N TYR A 154 -3.97 21.14 1.12
CA TYR A 154 -3.19 20.52 2.19
C TYR A 154 -2.67 21.59 3.15
N TYR A 155 -2.55 21.25 4.43
CA TYR A 155 -1.86 22.11 5.39
C TYR A 155 -0.35 22.01 5.20
N SER A 156 0.33 23.16 5.05
CA SER A 156 1.79 23.22 5.13
C SER A 156 2.27 23.31 6.58
N GLY A 157 3.58 23.20 6.79
CA GLY A 157 4.19 23.23 8.14
C GLY A 157 3.97 24.54 8.91
N ASP A 158 3.54 25.60 8.24
CA ASP A 158 3.12 26.88 8.83
C ASP A 158 1.62 26.90 9.24
N GLY A 159 0.90 25.79 9.05
CA GLY A 159 -0.53 25.65 9.34
C GLY A 159 -1.47 26.28 8.31
N LEU A 160 -0.95 26.80 7.19
CA LEU A 160 -1.78 27.37 6.13
C LEU A 160 -2.16 26.34 5.08
N GLU A 161 -3.37 26.45 4.55
CA GLU A 161 -3.79 25.60 3.43
C GLU A 161 -3.19 26.08 2.10
N ARG A 162 -2.63 25.14 1.34
CA ARG A 162 -2.09 25.38 0.01
C ARG A 162 -2.80 24.51 -1.02
N PRO A 163 -3.33 25.09 -2.12
CA PRO A 163 -4.00 24.34 -3.17
C PRO A 163 -3.01 23.71 -4.15
N LEU A 164 -3.32 22.49 -4.57
CA LEU A 164 -2.83 21.84 -5.77
C LEU A 164 -3.99 21.74 -6.76
N GLU A 165 -3.86 22.43 -7.88
CA GLU A 165 -4.86 22.45 -8.94
C GLU A 165 -4.49 21.52 -10.08
N PHE A 166 -5.44 20.70 -10.51
CA PHE A 166 -5.27 19.72 -11.58
C PHE A 166 -6.33 19.93 -12.66
N ALA A 167 -5.90 19.79 -13.92
CA ALA A 167 -6.80 19.62 -15.06
C ALA A 167 -7.10 18.13 -15.19
N CYS A 168 -8.38 17.78 -15.29
CA CYS A 168 -8.82 16.39 -15.27
C CYS A 168 -9.74 16.09 -16.45
N ARG A 169 -9.52 14.95 -17.10
CA ARG A 169 -10.42 14.43 -18.13
C ARG A 169 -11.18 13.22 -17.58
N VAL A 170 -12.51 13.30 -17.60
CA VAL A 170 -13.40 12.20 -17.22
C VAL A 170 -13.87 11.45 -18.46
N GLY A 171 -13.94 10.13 -18.37
CA GLY A 171 -14.47 9.28 -19.44
C GLY A 171 -14.76 7.86 -18.97
N PRO A 172 -15.26 6.99 -19.87
CA PRO A 172 -15.50 5.58 -19.56
C PRO A 172 -14.18 4.85 -19.30
N GLY A 173 -14.19 3.96 -18.31
CA GLY A 173 -13.12 3.01 -18.03
C GLY A 173 -13.21 1.74 -18.88
N PRO A 174 -12.30 0.77 -18.66
CA PRO A 174 -12.24 -0.46 -19.44
C PRO A 174 -13.43 -1.41 -19.19
N ASN A 175 -14.08 -1.29 -18.04
CA ASN A 175 -15.21 -2.13 -17.65
C ASN A 175 -16.51 -1.33 -17.69
N ALA A 176 -17.62 -1.99 -18.04
CA ALA A 176 -18.93 -1.36 -18.09
C ALA A 176 -19.31 -0.71 -16.75
N GLY A 177 -19.79 0.53 -16.79
CA GLY A 177 -20.18 1.32 -15.62
C GLY A 177 -19.00 1.93 -14.84
N VAL A 178 -17.75 1.57 -15.15
CA VAL A 178 -16.58 2.24 -14.57
C VAL A 178 -16.35 3.57 -15.28
N MET A 179 -16.16 4.62 -14.49
CA MET A 179 -15.69 5.92 -14.94
C MET A 179 -14.25 6.13 -14.48
N VAL A 180 -13.46 6.78 -15.31
CA VAL A 180 -12.06 7.13 -15.04
C VAL A 180 -11.91 8.65 -15.08
N GLU A 181 -11.11 9.19 -14.17
CA GLU A 181 -10.70 10.59 -14.12
C GLU A 181 -9.17 10.65 -14.21
N ASP A 182 -8.65 11.13 -15.34
CA ASP A 182 -7.22 11.32 -15.59
C ASP A 182 -6.85 12.78 -15.26
N CYS A 183 -6.04 13.00 -14.23
CA CYS A 183 -5.66 14.34 -13.77
C CYS A 183 -4.17 14.62 -13.95
N ALA A 184 -3.83 15.85 -14.34
CA ALA A 184 -2.45 16.31 -14.42
C ALA A 184 -2.29 17.77 -13.98
N GLY A 185 -1.15 18.08 -13.36
CA GLY A 185 -0.81 19.41 -12.83
C GLY A 185 0.38 19.35 -11.89
N HIS A 186 1.13 20.45 -11.76
CA HIS A 186 2.27 20.54 -10.83
C HIS A 186 3.34 19.44 -11.01
N GLY A 187 3.52 18.91 -12.22
CA GLY A 187 4.44 17.80 -12.49
C GLY A 187 3.96 16.43 -11.99
N ILE A 188 2.73 16.34 -11.49
CA ILE A 188 2.08 15.13 -10.99
C ILE A 188 0.99 14.74 -11.98
N SER A 189 0.83 13.43 -12.19
CA SER A 189 -0.33 12.86 -12.87
C SER A 189 -0.83 11.66 -12.10
N PHE A 190 -2.16 11.48 -12.06
CA PHE A 190 -2.81 10.36 -11.39
C PHE A 190 -4.12 10.02 -12.10
N GLN A 191 -4.62 8.81 -11.84
CA GLN A 191 -5.85 8.31 -12.43
C GLN A 191 -6.76 7.75 -11.33
N ASN A 192 -7.94 8.34 -11.19
CA ASN A 192 -8.97 7.84 -10.29
C ASN A 192 -9.96 6.96 -11.05
N SER A 193 -10.55 5.98 -10.38
CA SER A 193 -11.60 5.14 -10.95
C SER A 193 -12.81 5.04 -10.02
N TYR A 194 -13.98 4.96 -10.63
CA TYR A 194 -15.26 5.00 -9.94
C TYR A 194 -16.22 4.00 -10.56
N LEU A 195 -16.90 3.21 -9.73
CA LEU A 195 -18.04 2.41 -10.12
C LEU A 195 -19.23 2.82 -9.23
N PRO A 196 -19.93 3.93 -9.57
CA PRO A 196 -20.92 4.54 -8.69
C PRO A 196 -22.06 3.58 -8.30
N ALA A 197 -22.52 2.77 -9.25
CA ALA A 197 -23.60 1.80 -9.02
C ALA A 197 -23.24 0.72 -7.98
N ALA A 198 -21.95 0.42 -7.81
CA ALA A 198 -21.47 -0.52 -6.80
C ALA A 198 -20.93 0.17 -5.53
N GLY A 199 -20.94 1.51 -5.48
CA GLY A 199 -20.35 2.26 -4.38
C GLY A 199 -18.84 2.04 -4.21
N VAL A 200 -18.12 1.76 -5.31
CA VAL A 200 -16.67 1.49 -5.31
C VAL A 200 -15.92 2.65 -5.94
N SER A 201 -14.79 3.04 -5.36
CA SER A 201 -13.85 3.98 -5.98
C SER A 201 -12.40 3.71 -5.57
N ARG A 202 -11.46 4.15 -6.40
CA ARG A 202 -10.03 4.26 -6.09
C ARG A 202 -9.60 5.67 -6.42
N GLN A 203 -9.14 6.41 -5.41
CA GLN A 203 -8.88 7.85 -5.51
C GLN A 203 -7.52 8.19 -4.95
N TRP A 204 -6.75 8.97 -5.70
CA TRP A 204 -5.52 9.57 -5.21
C TRP A 204 -5.87 10.68 -4.21
N ILE A 205 -5.33 10.55 -3.00
CA ILE A 205 -5.61 11.44 -1.86
C ILE A 205 -4.42 12.32 -1.49
N GLY A 206 -3.27 12.16 -2.15
CA GLY A 206 -2.18 13.12 -2.08
C GLY A 206 -0.80 12.49 -2.17
N PRO A 207 0.25 13.32 -2.24
CA PRO A 207 1.62 12.85 -2.41
C PRO A 207 2.14 12.08 -1.19
N GLY A 208 1.60 12.34 0.01
CA GLY A 208 2.01 11.65 1.24
C GLY A 208 1.13 10.46 1.64
N LEU A 209 -0.01 10.26 0.98
CA LEU A 209 -0.97 9.19 1.30
C LEU A 209 -1.24 8.22 0.13
N GLY A 210 -0.89 8.61 -1.09
CA GLY A 210 -1.12 7.78 -2.27
C GLY A 210 -2.61 7.60 -2.58
N TYR A 211 -3.02 6.35 -2.75
CA TYR A 211 -4.40 5.98 -3.11
C TYR A 211 -5.20 5.44 -1.93
N ALA A 212 -6.47 5.84 -1.89
CA ALA A 212 -7.51 5.19 -1.10
C ALA A 212 -8.44 4.39 -2.03
N THR A 213 -8.60 3.11 -1.75
CA THR A 213 -9.69 2.28 -2.27
C THR A 213 -10.85 2.33 -1.28
N ILE A 214 -12.06 2.55 -1.78
CA ILE A 214 -13.25 2.74 -0.94
C ILE A 214 -14.37 1.88 -1.52
N GLN A 215 -14.99 1.08 -0.66
CA GLN A 215 -16.20 0.33 -0.96
C GLN A 215 -17.27 0.66 0.07
N VAL A 216 -18.43 1.11 -0.39
CA VAL A 216 -19.62 1.23 0.46
C VAL A 216 -20.14 -0.17 0.77
N LEU A 217 -20.17 -0.52 2.06
CA LEU A 217 -20.71 -1.81 2.53
C LEU A 217 -22.19 -1.70 2.85
N ARG A 218 -22.60 -0.57 3.46
CA ARG A 218 -23.98 -0.24 3.79
C ARG A 218 -24.13 1.29 3.83
N ASN A 219 -25.25 1.79 3.31
CA ASN A 219 -25.55 3.23 3.21
C ASN A 219 -26.66 3.69 4.15
#